data_AF-A0A2V7R064-F1
#
_entry.id   AF-A0A2V7R064-F1
#
_cell.length_a   1.000
_cell.length_b   1.000
_cell.length_c   1.000
_cell.angle_alpha   90.00
_cell.angle_beta   90.00
_cell.angle_gamma   90.00
#
_symmetry.space_group_name_H-M   'P 1'
#
loop_
_entity.id
_entity.type
_entity.pdbx_description
1 polymer ?
#
loop_
_entity_poly.entity_id
_entity_poly.type
_entity_poly.pdbx_seq_one_letter_code
_entity_poly.pdbx_strand_id
1 'polypeptide(L)'
;MHALVLSEQARRYLELQYRSYPTEFMGCMIGTIERGAVLVQRIGPADVEPSRSTRTHVLPTQSCEAAGWSGTVGVVHSHPDGVNCWYHFPGTFVGTSDAASFGMQPYAVDAIMCGDHLVWIGRDMAEQQLTLLEPRSTDASVPSGR
;
A
#
# COMPACT_ATOMS: atom_id res chain seq x y z
N MET A 1 12.39 8.65 -3.54
CA MET A 1 12.24 7.24 -3.96
C MET A 1 11.62 7.28 -5.34
N HIS A 2 12.10 6.50 -6.29
CA HIS A 2 11.65 6.64 -7.69
C HIS A 2 10.79 5.47 -8.17
N ALA A 3 10.70 4.39 -7.40
CA ALA A 3 9.85 3.25 -7.72
C ALA A 3 9.41 2.50 -6.46
N LEU A 4 8.19 1.99 -6.50
CA LEU A 4 7.66 0.99 -5.58
C LEU A 4 7.34 -0.28 -6.38
N VAL A 5 7.98 -1.39 -6.03
CA VAL A 5 7.82 -2.68 -6.71
C VAL A 5 7.28 -3.69 -5.70
N LEU A 6 6.16 -4.31 -6.05
CA LEU A 6 5.55 -5.35 -5.23
C LEU A 6 5.83 -6.73 -5.82
N SER A 7 6.19 -7.68 -4.98
CA SER A 7 6.16 -9.10 -5.34
C SER A 7 4.73 -9.53 -5.71
N GLU A 8 4.62 -10.60 -6.51
CA GLU A 8 3.33 -11.22 -6.82
C GLU A 8 2.54 -11.63 -5.56
N GLN A 9 3.25 -12.11 -4.54
CA GLN A 9 2.64 -12.50 -3.27
C GLN A 9 2.06 -11.28 -2.54
N ALA A 10 2.79 -10.16 -2.50
CA ALA A 10 2.31 -8.92 -1.89
C ALA A 10 1.10 -8.36 -2.65
N ARG A 11 1.14 -8.34 -3.99
CA ARG A 11 0.01 -7.89 -4.83
C ARG A 11 -1.27 -8.66 -4.55
N ARG A 12 -1.20 -10.00 -4.61
CA ARG A 12 -2.37 -10.87 -4.38
C ARG A 12 -2.89 -10.76 -2.95
N TYR A 13 -2.00 -10.62 -1.96
CA TYR A 13 -2.41 -10.42 -0.59
C TYR A 13 -3.19 -9.12 -0.43
N LEU A 14 -2.67 -8.02 -0.97
CA LEU A 14 -3.32 -6.71 -0.93
C LEU A 14 -4.71 -6.76 -1.60
N GLU A 15 -4.81 -7.35 -2.79
CA GLU A 15 -6.09 -7.54 -3.48
C GLU A 15 -7.11 -8.30 -2.62
N LEU A 16 -6.67 -9.36 -1.95
CA LEU A 16 -7.52 -10.11 -1.03
C LEU A 16 -7.94 -9.26 0.16
N GLN A 17 -7.03 -8.53 0.80
CA GLN A 17 -7.35 -7.67 1.95
C GLN A 17 -8.38 -6.59 1.58
N TYR A 18 -8.16 -5.90 0.46
CA TYR A 18 -9.07 -4.84 -0.01
C TYR A 18 -10.51 -5.34 -0.19
N ARG A 19 -10.69 -6.56 -0.70
CA ARG A 19 -12.02 -7.16 -0.89
C ARG A 19 -12.64 -7.75 0.39
N SER A 20 -11.86 -7.89 1.45
CA SER A 20 -12.26 -8.63 2.67
C SER A 20 -12.86 -7.73 3.75
N TYR A 21 -12.52 -6.44 3.78
CA TYR A 21 -12.89 -5.55 4.89
C TYR A 21 -13.76 -4.38 4.45
N PRO A 22 -14.84 -4.07 5.19
CA PRO A 22 -15.67 -2.88 4.98
C PRO A 22 -15.10 -1.62 5.67
N THR A 23 -13.95 -1.73 6.35
CA THR A 23 -13.23 -0.68 7.05
C THR A 23 -11.80 -0.62 6.53
N GLU A 24 -11.08 0.46 6.82
CA GLU A 24 -9.65 0.53 6.50
C GLU A 24 -8.91 -0.62 7.19
N PHE A 25 -8.02 -1.29 6.45
CA PHE A 25 -7.02 -2.18 7.01
C PHE A 25 -5.66 -1.47 6.99
N MET A 26 -4.69 -1.96 7.77
CA MET A 26 -3.30 -1.52 7.69
C MET A 26 -2.34 -2.72 7.67
N GLY A 27 -1.28 -2.61 6.87
CA GLY A 27 -0.26 -3.62 6.71
C GLY A 27 1.15 -3.03 6.73
N CYS A 28 2.10 -3.83 7.17
CA CYS A 28 3.53 -3.58 7.16
C CYS A 28 4.13 -4.08 5.84
N MET A 29 4.71 -3.18 5.05
CA MET A 29 5.45 -3.54 3.84
C MET A 29 6.83 -4.04 4.22
N ILE A 30 7.11 -5.33 3.98
CA ILE A 30 8.38 -5.96 4.32
C ILE A 30 9.22 -6.16 3.07
N GLY A 31 10.47 -5.71 3.10
CA GLY A 31 11.38 -5.88 1.97
C GLY A 31 12.67 -5.08 2.09
N THR A 32 13.17 -4.60 0.95
CA THR A 32 14.47 -3.92 0.85
C THR A 32 14.35 -2.61 0.07
N ILE A 33 15.36 -1.76 0.23
CA ILE A 33 15.51 -0.53 -0.56
C ILE A 33 16.79 -0.66 -1.37
N GLU A 34 16.67 -0.60 -2.69
CA GLU A 34 17.77 -0.81 -3.61
C GLU A 34 17.78 0.29 -4.66
N ARG A 35 18.88 1.05 -4.75
CA ARG A 35 19.09 2.08 -5.78
C ARG A 35 17.92 3.08 -5.91
N GLY A 36 17.30 3.44 -4.78
CA GLY A 36 16.16 4.37 -4.76
C GLY A 36 14.81 3.76 -5.14
N ALA A 37 14.73 2.43 -5.27
CA ALA A 37 13.48 1.68 -5.39
C ALA A 37 13.18 0.94 -4.07
N VAL A 38 11.91 0.92 -3.69
CA VAL A 38 11.40 0.07 -2.59
C VAL A 38 10.90 -1.23 -3.19
N LEU A 39 11.50 -2.35 -2.77
CA LEU A 39 11.12 -3.70 -3.18
C LEU A 39 10.35 -4.37 -2.05
N VAL A 40 9.03 -4.47 -2.17
CA VAL A 40 8.16 -5.10 -1.18
C VAL A 40 8.03 -6.59 -1.50
N GLN A 41 8.57 -7.41 -0.62
CA GLN A 41 8.59 -8.87 -0.76
C GLN A 41 7.31 -9.52 -0.23
N ARG A 42 6.77 -8.98 0.87
CA ARG A 42 5.52 -9.44 1.49
C ARG A 42 4.84 -8.32 2.26
N ILE A 43 3.55 -8.51 2.55
CA ILE A 43 2.81 -7.68 3.49
C ILE A 43 2.56 -8.50 4.76
N GLY A 44 2.94 -7.96 5.91
CA GLY A 44 2.50 -8.46 7.21
C GLY A 44 1.33 -7.62 7.73
N PRO A 45 0.37 -8.17 8.50
CA PRO A 45 -0.62 -7.34 9.18
C PRO A 45 0.05 -6.36 10.15
N ALA A 46 -0.36 -5.09 10.11
CA ALA A 46 -0.03 -4.16 11.19
C ALA A 46 -0.84 -4.54 12.43
N ASP A 47 -0.30 -4.24 13.61
CA ASP A 47 -1.06 -4.42 14.84
C ASP A 47 -2.10 -3.31 14.94
N VAL A 48 -3.37 -3.65 14.70
CA VAL A 48 -4.51 -2.73 14.72
C VAL A 48 -5.59 -3.30 15.63
N GLU A 49 -6.31 -2.43 16.31
CA GLU A 49 -7.51 -2.81 17.05
C GLU A 49 -8.72 -2.79 16.08
N PRO A 50 -9.30 -3.95 15.72
CA PRO A 50 -10.37 -4.00 14.70
C PRO A 50 -11.59 -3.17 15.09
N SER A 51 -11.90 -3.09 16.39
CA SER A 51 -13.05 -2.30 16.88
C SER A 51 -12.86 -0.78 16.73
N ARG A 52 -11.64 -0.32 16.47
CA ARG A 52 -11.31 1.11 16.24
C ARG A 52 -11.12 1.46 14.77
N SER A 53 -11.08 0.46 13.90
CA SER A 53 -10.97 0.68 12.45
C SER A 53 -12.34 1.11 11.92
N THR A 54 -12.34 2.17 11.10
CA THR A 54 -13.55 2.72 10.50
C THR A 54 -13.38 2.77 8.97
N ARG A 55 -14.36 3.31 8.25
CA ARG A 55 -14.25 3.47 6.78
C ARG A 55 -13.23 4.52 6.33
N THR A 56 -12.79 5.39 7.24
CA THR A 56 -11.94 6.56 6.92
C THR A 56 -10.82 6.73 7.93
N HIS A 57 -10.55 5.69 8.73
CA HIS A 57 -9.54 5.75 9.77
C HIS A 57 -9.10 4.36 10.21
N VAL A 58 -7.79 4.13 10.19
CA VAL A 58 -7.09 3.05 10.88
C VAL A 58 -5.80 3.60 11.48
N LEU A 59 -5.46 3.16 12.69
CA LEU A 59 -4.19 3.45 13.34
C LEU A 59 -3.60 2.19 13.92
N PRO A 60 -2.28 2.01 13.82
CA PRO A 60 -1.61 0.91 14.47
C PRO A 60 -1.49 1.18 15.97
N THR A 61 -1.64 0.14 16.79
CA THR A 61 -1.46 0.19 18.26
C THR A 61 0.02 0.20 18.66
N GLN A 62 0.90 -0.26 17.77
CA GLN A 62 2.35 -0.25 17.92
C GLN A 62 3.03 -0.27 16.54
N SER A 63 4.35 -0.03 16.48
CA SER A 63 5.07 -0.10 15.20
C SER A 63 5.11 -1.53 14.64
N CYS A 64 5.38 -1.67 13.35
CA CYS A 64 5.58 -2.97 12.72
C CYS A 64 6.69 -3.78 13.41
N GLU A 65 7.77 -3.13 13.83
CA GLU A 65 8.88 -3.75 14.55
C GLU A 65 8.47 -4.26 15.93
N ALA A 66 7.69 -3.47 16.66
CA ALA A 66 7.17 -3.86 17.97
C ALA A 66 6.19 -5.05 17.86
N ALA A 67 5.44 -5.12 16.76
CA ALA A 67 4.60 -6.27 16.40
C ALA A 67 5.41 -7.50 15.92
N GLY A 68 6.73 -7.42 15.87
CA GLY A 68 7.62 -8.54 15.54
C GLY A 68 8.03 -8.64 14.07
N TRP A 69 7.68 -7.65 13.24
CA TRP A 69 8.17 -7.60 11.86
C TRP A 69 9.60 -7.10 11.79
N SER A 70 10.35 -7.59 10.82
CA SER A 70 11.71 -7.12 10.50
C SER A 70 11.79 -6.77 9.02
N GLY A 71 12.62 -5.78 8.69
CA GLY A 71 12.77 -5.29 7.32
C GLY A 71 11.57 -4.49 6.81
N THR A 72 10.87 -3.77 7.70
CA THR A 72 9.77 -2.89 7.28
C THR A 72 10.32 -1.71 6.49
N VAL A 73 9.85 -1.55 5.26
CA VAL A 73 10.21 -0.45 4.38
C VAL A 73 9.13 0.63 4.31
N GLY A 74 7.92 0.30 4.78
CA GLY A 74 6.74 1.15 4.69
C GLY A 74 5.51 0.55 5.35
N VAL A 75 4.42 1.30 5.34
CA VAL A 75 3.09 0.80 5.67
C VAL A 75 2.15 1.04 4.51
N VAL A 76 1.09 0.24 4.44
CA VAL A 76 0.02 0.37 3.47
C VAL A 76 -1.32 0.30 4.19
N HIS A 77 -2.26 1.19 3.89
CA HIS A 77 -3.64 1.09 4.34
C HIS A 77 -4.61 1.10 3.15
N SER A 78 -5.89 0.88 3.39
CA SER A 78 -6.91 0.95 2.33
C SER A 78 -7.90 2.07 2.54
N HIS A 79 -8.37 2.64 1.43
CA HIS A 79 -9.62 3.40 1.40
C HIS A 79 -10.71 2.48 0.80
N PRO A 80 -11.61 1.89 1.60
CA PRO A 80 -12.49 0.79 1.17
C PRO A 80 -13.44 1.15 0.03
N ASP A 81 -13.85 2.42 -0.05
CA ASP A 81 -14.74 2.92 -1.11
C ASP A 81 -13.97 3.30 -2.39
N GLY A 82 -12.64 3.21 -2.41
CA GLY A 82 -11.80 3.52 -3.58
C GLY A 82 -11.86 5.00 -3.99
N VAL A 83 -12.15 5.89 -3.03
CA VAL A 83 -12.27 7.33 -3.24
C VAL A 83 -11.34 8.07 -2.30
N ASN A 84 -11.03 9.32 -2.66
CA ASN A 84 -10.21 10.21 -1.83
C ASN A 84 -8.81 9.68 -1.50
N CYS A 85 -8.22 8.90 -2.41
CA CYS A 85 -6.89 8.33 -2.26
C CYS A 85 -5.84 9.33 -2.75
N TRP A 86 -5.36 10.18 -1.85
CA TRP A 86 -4.30 11.14 -2.14
C TRP A 86 -3.68 11.65 -0.86
N TYR A 87 -2.38 11.90 -0.91
CA TYR A 87 -1.61 12.50 0.19
C TYR A 87 -1.69 14.02 0.18
N HIS A 88 -1.99 14.62 -0.97
CA HIS A 88 -2.24 16.05 -1.09
C HIS A 88 -3.62 16.30 -1.69
N PHE A 89 -4.32 17.33 -1.23
CA PHE A 89 -5.60 17.68 -1.84
C PHE A 89 -5.41 17.95 -3.35
N PRO A 90 -6.27 17.40 -4.23
CA PRO A 90 -6.09 17.50 -5.67
C PRO A 90 -5.87 18.93 -6.16
N GLY A 91 -4.82 19.13 -6.95
CA GLY A 91 -4.43 20.44 -7.48
C GLY A 91 -3.74 21.38 -6.48
N THR A 92 -3.31 20.88 -5.31
CA THR A 92 -2.66 21.68 -4.27
C THR A 92 -1.41 20.99 -3.70
N PHE A 93 -0.67 21.72 -2.86
CA PHE A 93 0.41 21.18 -2.02
C PHE A 93 -0.03 20.99 -0.55
N VAL A 94 -1.34 21.05 -0.27
CA VAL A 94 -1.86 20.91 1.09
C VAL A 94 -1.96 19.43 1.42
N GLY A 95 -1.20 18.98 2.42
CA GLY A 95 -1.22 17.58 2.87
C GLY A 95 -2.54 17.17 3.54
N THR A 96 -2.92 15.91 3.37
CA THR A 96 -4.05 15.27 4.07
C THR A 96 -3.61 14.68 5.42
N SER A 97 -4.54 14.05 6.14
CA SER A 97 -4.24 13.25 7.33
C SER A 97 -3.30 12.09 7.03
N ASP A 98 -3.34 11.52 5.82
CA ASP A 98 -2.44 10.44 5.40
C ASP A 98 -1.00 10.96 5.27
N ALA A 99 -0.82 12.13 4.64
CA ALA A 99 0.50 12.77 4.55
C ALA A 99 1.06 13.17 5.91
N ALA A 100 0.21 13.71 6.80
CA ALA A 100 0.61 14.03 8.16
C ALA A 100 1.04 12.76 8.93
N SER A 101 0.26 11.68 8.81
CA SER A 101 0.56 10.38 9.43
C SER A 101 1.88 9.81 8.89
N PHE A 102 2.10 9.83 7.58
CA PHE A 102 3.36 9.41 6.98
C PHE A 102 4.56 10.23 7.47
N GLY A 103 4.38 11.55 7.61
CA GLY A 103 5.41 12.46 8.12
C GLY A 103 5.88 12.13 9.55
N MET A 104 5.05 11.45 10.35
CA MET A 104 5.39 11.04 11.72
C MET A 104 6.06 9.66 11.81
N GLN A 105 5.93 8.84 10.78
CA GLN A 105 6.52 7.50 10.74
C GLN A 105 8.01 7.55 10.35
N PRO A 106 8.81 6.49 10.59
CA PRO A 106 10.21 6.44 10.17
C PRO A 106 10.45 5.76 8.80
N TYR A 107 9.42 5.16 8.19
CA TYR A 107 9.58 4.30 7.02
C TYR A 107 9.88 5.02 5.70
N ALA A 108 10.34 4.34 4.65
CA ALA A 108 10.71 5.04 3.40
C ALA A 108 9.51 5.42 2.52
N VAL A 109 8.41 4.68 2.66
CA VAL A 109 7.21 4.81 1.82
C VAL A 109 5.93 4.56 2.64
N ASP A 110 4.85 5.20 2.22
CA ASP A 110 3.48 4.92 2.64
C ASP A 110 2.63 4.66 1.39
N ALA A 111 1.59 3.83 1.50
CA ALA A 111 0.70 3.54 0.38
C ALA A 111 -0.76 3.41 0.79
N ILE A 112 -1.65 3.87 -0.10
CA ILE A 112 -3.11 3.74 0.00
C ILE A 112 -3.56 2.74 -1.07
N MET A 113 -4.22 1.66 -0.66
CA MET A 113 -5.02 0.82 -1.55
C MET A 113 -6.28 1.56 -1.96
N CYS A 114 -6.41 1.80 -3.26
CA CYS A 114 -7.51 2.55 -3.86
C CYS A 114 -8.19 1.73 -4.96
N GLY A 115 -8.92 0.69 -4.59
CA GLY A 115 -9.49 -0.24 -5.57
C GLY A 115 -8.44 -1.15 -6.19
N ASP A 116 -8.12 -0.93 -7.46
CA ASP A 116 -7.23 -1.75 -8.28
C ASP A 116 -5.79 -1.21 -8.39
N HIS A 117 -5.48 -0.11 -7.70
CA HIS A 117 -4.17 0.51 -7.69
C HIS A 117 -3.75 0.91 -6.28
N LEU A 118 -2.45 1.14 -6.09
CA LEU A 118 -1.92 1.87 -4.96
C LEU A 118 -1.61 3.30 -5.36
N VAL A 119 -1.98 4.24 -4.51
CA VAL A 119 -1.39 5.57 -4.45
C VAL A 119 -0.30 5.50 -3.39
N TRP A 120 0.92 5.92 -3.69
CA TRP A 120 2.03 5.82 -2.74
C TRP A 120 2.89 7.07 -2.76
N ILE A 121 3.58 7.32 -1.64
CA ILE A 121 4.41 8.50 -1.44
C ILE A 121 5.75 8.14 -0.81
N GLY A 122 6.82 8.74 -1.32
CA GLY A 122 8.16 8.64 -0.74
C GLY A 122 8.51 9.84 0.14
N ARG A 123 9.70 9.82 0.73
CA ARG A 123 10.23 10.96 1.54
C ARG A 123 10.49 12.25 0.77
N ASP A 124 10.48 12.21 -0.55
CA ASP A 124 10.45 13.39 -1.42
C ASP A 124 9.04 14.01 -1.53
N MET A 125 8.05 13.43 -0.86
CA MET A 125 6.63 13.82 -0.87
C MET A 125 6.02 13.82 -2.27
N ALA A 126 6.62 13.08 -3.21
CA ALA A 126 6.10 12.90 -4.54
C ALA A 126 5.11 11.72 -4.54
N GLU A 127 3.84 12.03 -4.78
CA GLU A 127 2.80 11.03 -4.96
C GLU A 127 2.95 10.33 -6.33
N GLN A 128 2.81 9.01 -6.33
CA GLN A 128 2.84 8.18 -7.52
C GLN A 128 1.77 7.08 -7.43
N GLN A 129 1.49 6.44 -8.55
CA GLN A 129 0.53 5.34 -8.62
C GLN A 129 1.15 4.09 -9.23
N LEU A 130 0.70 2.93 -8.77
CA LEU A 130 0.96 1.65 -9.42
C LEU A 130 -0.31 0.82 -9.48
N THR A 131 -0.61 0.25 -10.62
CA THR A 131 -1.73 -0.69 -10.76
C THR A 131 -1.34 -2.04 -10.13
N LEU A 132 -2.25 -2.63 -9.37
CA LEU A 132 -2.06 -3.94 -8.75
C LEU A 132 -2.23 -5.07 -9.76
N LEU A 133 -3.07 -4.86 -10.77
CA LEU A 133 -3.26 -5.74 -11.92
C LEU A 133 -2.37 -5.29 -13.08
N GLU A 134 -1.47 -6.15 -13.54
CA GLU A 134 -1.16 -6.11 -14.97
C GLU A 134 -2.40 -6.60 -15.72
N PRO A 135 -2.83 -5.96 -16.83
CA PRO A 135 -3.86 -6.54 -17.67
C PRO A 135 -3.40 -7.95 -18.02
N ARG A 136 -4.17 -8.95 -17.60
CA ARG A 136 -3.94 -10.36 -17.90
C ARG A 136 -3.62 -10.43 -19.39
N SER A 137 -2.37 -10.75 -19.74
CA SER A 137 -2.04 -11.02 -21.13
C SER A 137 -2.95 -12.17 -21.55
N THR A 138 -3.95 -11.84 -22.35
CA THR A 138 -4.83 -12.81 -22.98
C THR A 138 -4.10 -13.44 -24.16
N ASP A 139 -2.83 -13.82 -23.96
CA ASP A 139 -2.10 -14.68 -24.88
C ASP A 139 -2.34 -16.14 -24.46
N ALA A 140 -3.62 -16.50 -24.39
CA ALA A 140 -4.01 -17.87 -24.66
C ALA A 140 -3.85 -18.06 -26.17
N SER A 141 -2.60 -18.30 -26.60
CA SER A 141 -2.33 -18.88 -27.90
C SER A 141 -3.17 -20.15 -28.02
N VAL A 142 -4.21 -20.08 -28.85
CA VAL A 142 -5.00 -21.23 -29.26
C VAL A 142 -4.02 -22.26 -29.86
N PRO A 143 -3.94 -23.50 -29.35
CA PRO A 143 -3.15 -24.51 -30.03
C PRO A 143 -3.85 -24.80 -31.36
N SER A 144 -3.17 -24.50 -32.47
CA SER A 144 -3.59 -24.99 -33.79
C SER A 144 -3.56 -26.51 -33.75
N GLY A 145 -4.76 -27.10 -33.72
CA GLY A 145 -4.95 -28.53 -33.90
C GLY A 145 -4.37 -28.96 -35.25
N ARG A 146 -3.74 -30.14 -35.24
CA ARG A 146 -3.46 -30.94 -36.43
C ARG A 146 -4.67 -31.83 -36.71
#